data_AF-A0A950JK77-F1
#
_entry.id   AF-A0A950JK77-F1
#
_cell.length_a   1.000
_cell.length_b   1.000
_cell.length_c   1.000
_cell.angle_alpha   90.00
_cell.angle_beta   90.00
_cell.angle_gamma   90.00
#
_symmetry.space_group_name_H-M   'P 1'
#
loop_
_entity.id
_entity.type
_entity.pdbx_description
1 polymer ?
#
loop_
_entity_poly.entity_id
_entity_poly.type
_entity_poly.pdbx_seq_one_letter_code
_entity_poly.pdbx_strand_id
1 'polypeptide(L)' 'MSIAAASIVAKTIRDALMRNLGLEYPQYGFADHAGYATVSHRRALASAGPCPYHRRSFRLAPEEE' A
#
# COMPACT_ATOMS: atom_id res chain seq x y z
N MET A 1 -4.09 28.92 1.19
CA MET A 1 -3.71 28.03 2.32
C MET A 1 -4.53 26.74 2.40
N SER A 2 -5.81 26.72 2.02
CA SER A 2 -6.69 25.56 2.22
C SER A 2 -6.21 24.26 1.55
N ILE A 3 -5.59 24.34 0.36
CA ILE A 3 -5.08 23.16 -0.36
C ILE A 3 -3.93 22.46 0.40
N ALA A 4 -3.01 23.25 0.97
CA ALA A 4 -1.89 22.71 1.74
C ALA A 4 -2.35 22.08 3.07
N ALA A 5 -3.32 22.69 3.74
CA ALA A 5 -3.91 22.09 4.94
C ALA A 5 -4.61 20.76 4.62
N ALA A 6 -5.37 20.70 3.52
CA ALA A 6 -6.04 19.49 3.09
C ALA A 6 -5.07 18.36 2.73
N SER A 7 -3.95 18.65 2.07
CA SER A 7 -2.95 17.63 1.72
C SER A 7 -2.26 17.03 2.94
N ILE A 8 -2.00 17.84 3.97
CA ILE A 8 -1.45 17.37 5.25
C ILE A 8 -2.44 16.40 5.92
N VAL A 9 -3.70 16.79 6.05
CA VAL A 9 -4.76 15.94 6.65
C VAL A 9 -4.93 14.64 5.87
N ALA A 10 -4.95 14.71 4.54
CA ALA A 10 -5.08 13.51 3.70
C ALA A 10 -3.89 12.54 3.90
N LYS A 11 -2.66 13.07 3.97
CA LYS A 11 -1.45 12.24 4.16
C LYS A 11 -1.43 11.58 5.53
N THR A 12 -1.72 12.32 6.60
CA THR A 12 -1.66 11.79 7.97
C THR A 12 -2.67 10.66 8.18
N ILE A 13 -3.89 10.82 7.65
CA ILE A 13 -4.94 9.79 7.70
C ILE A 13 -4.52 8.56 6.88
N ARG A 14 -4.03 8.77 5.65
CA ARG A 14 -3.59 7.66 4.79
C ARG A 14 -2.48 6.85 5.45
N ASP A 15 -1.50 7.49 6.07
CA ASP A 15 -0.39 6.80 6.71
C ASP A 15 -0.82 6.03 7.96
N ALA A 16 -1.77 6.57 8.73
CA ALA A 16 -2.35 5.85 9.86
C ALA A 16 -3.08 4.57 9.40
N LEU A 17 -3.86 4.65 8.33
CA LEU A 17 -4.50 3.48 7.73
C LEU A 17 -3.47 2.43 7.28
N MET A 18 -2.41 2.84 6.60
CA MET A 18 -1.38 1.92 6.12
C MET A 18 -0.61 1.24 7.25
N ARG A 19 -0.38 1.93 8.37
CA ARG A 19 0.19 1.29 9.57
C ARG A 19 -0.73 0.22 10.15
N ASN A 20 -2.03 0.51 10.25
CA ASN A 20 -3.00 -0.47 10.74
C ASN A 20 -3.08 -1.69 9.81
N LEU A 21 -3.10 -1.47 8.49
CA LEU A 21 -3.02 -2.58 7.52
C LEU A 21 -1.71 -3.35 7.61
N GLY A 22 -0.60 -2.71 8.00
CA GLY A 22 0.65 -3.39 8.28
C GLY A 22 0.59 -4.33 9.48
N LEU A 23 -0.31 -4.08 10.44
CA LEU A 23 -0.58 -4.99 11.55
C LEU A 23 -1.50 -6.14 11.13
N GLU A 24 -2.52 -5.87 10.31
CA GLU A 24 -3.48 -6.87 9.84
C GLU A 24 -2.89 -7.79 8.76
N TYR A 25 -2.05 -7.25 7.88
CA TYR A 25 -1.38 -7.98 6.80
C TYR A 25 0.14 -7.73 6.80
N PRO A 26 0.86 -8.25 7.81
CA PRO A 26 2.29 -7.99 8.00
C PRO A 26 3.15 -8.41 6.81
N GLN A 27 2.72 -9.42 6.04
CA GLN A 27 3.46 -9.92 4.88
C GLN A 27 3.62 -8.90 3.74
N TYR A 28 2.73 -7.90 3.63
CA TYR A 28 2.76 -6.96 2.51
C TYR A 28 3.58 -5.70 2.79
N GLY A 29 4.03 -5.45 4.03
CA GLY A 29 4.86 -4.28 4.36
C GLY A 29 4.15 -2.92 4.26
N PHE A 30 2.82 -2.87 4.38
CA PHE A 30 2.05 -1.62 4.22
C PHE A 30 2.52 -0.48 5.11
N ALA A 31 2.99 -0.77 6.33
CA ALA A 31 3.51 0.23 7.24
C ALA A 31 4.78 0.94 6.72
N ASP A 32 5.60 0.26 5.90
CA ASP A 32 6.89 0.75 5.44
C ASP A 32 6.76 1.60 4.18
N HIS A 33 5.92 1.17 3.24
CA HIS A 33 5.84 1.78 1.92
C HIS A 33 4.43 2.24 1.54
N ALA A 34 3.48 2.26 2.48
CA ALA A 34 2.14 2.83 2.28
C ALA A 34 1.38 2.32 1.04
N GLY A 35 1.59 1.06 0.64
CA GLY A 35 0.96 0.45 -0.53
C GLY A 35 1.55 0.85 -1.88
N TYR A 36 2.66 1.59 -1.92
CA TYR A 36 3.42 1.80 -3.16
C TYR A 36 4.02 0.48 -3.67
N ALA A 37 4.10 0.32 -4.99
CA ALA A 37 4.61 -0.88 -5.65
C ALA A 37 6.15 -0.98 -5.54
N THR A 38 6.66 -1.22 -4.34
CA THR A 38 8.08 -1.52 -4.12
C THR A 38 8.41 -2.95 -4.57
N VAL A 39 9.70 -3.25 -4.68
CA VAL A 39 10.15 -4.63 -4.94
C VAL A 39 9.68 -5.59 -3.85
N SER A 40 9.71 -5.17 -2.57
CA SER A 40 9.22 -5.99 -1.45
C SER A 40 7.72 -6.25 -1.57
N HIS A 41 6.92 -5.25 -1.94
CA HIS A 41 5.49 -5.42 -2.08
C HIS A 41 5.11 -6.34 -3.23
N ARG A 42 5.77 -6.21 -4.38
CA ARG A 42 5.57 -7.13 -5.52
C ARG A 42 5.93 -8.58 -5.18
N ARG A 43 7.01 -8.78 -4.41
CA ARG A 43 7.38 -10.12 -3.91
C ARG A 43 6.31 -10.70 -2.99
N ALA A 44 5.80 -9.90 -2.06
CA ALA A 44 4.72 -10.31 -1.17
C ALA A 44 3.44 -10.68 -1.95
N LEU A 45 3.10 -9.89 -2.97
CA LEU A 45 2.00 -10.16 -3.89
C LEU A 45 2.20 -11.47 -4.68
N ALA A 46 3.42 -11.74 -5.14
CA ALA A 46 3.74 -12.99 -5.82
C ALA A 46 3.63 -14.21 -4.88
N SER A 47 4.01 -14.07 -3.60
CA SER A 47 3.98 -15.17 -2.63
C SER A 47 2.61 -15.43 -1.99
N ALA A 48 1.87 -14.37 -1.66
CA ALA A 48 0.64 -14.45 -0.86
C ALA A 48 -0.63 -14.08 -1.65
N GLY A 49 -0.49 -13.65 -2.90
CA GLY A 49 -1.58 -13.10 -3.70
C GLY A 49 -2.03 -11.71 -3.23
N PRO A 50 -3.05 -11.12 -3.87
CA PRO A 50 -3.60 -9.82 -3.46
C PRO A 50 -4.63 -9.96 -2.32
N CYS A 51 -4.48 -9.14 -1.27
CA CYS A 51 -5.51 -8.95 -0.24
C CYS A 51 -6.67 -8.03 -0.68
N PRO A 52 -7.79 -7.93 0.08
CA PRO A 52 -8.94 -7.09 -0.25
C PRO A 52 -8.63 -5.60 -0.45
N TYR A 53 -7.57 -5.08 0.17
CA TYR A 53 -7.15 -3.68 0.06
C TYR A 53 -6.32 -3.38 -1.20
N HIS A 54 -5.92 -4.40 -1.95
CA HIS A 54 -5.25 -4.19 -3.24
C HIS A 54 -6.25 -3.75 -4.31
N ARG A 55 -5.85 -2.75 -5.09
CA ARG A 55 -6.65 -2.26 -6.22
C ARG A 55 -6.52 -3.24 -7.39
N ARG A 56 -7.52 -4.09 -7.59
CA ARG A 56 -7.52 -5.13 -8.65
C ARG A 56 -7.46 -4.58 -10.08
N SER A 57 -7.81 -3.31 -10.28
CA SER A 57 -7.64 -2.63 -11.57
C SER A 57 -6.20 -2.23 -11.86
N PHE A 58 -5.30 -2.29 -10.87
CA PHE A 58 -3.88 -1.97 -11.05
C PHE A 58 -3.12 -3.23 -11.45
N ARG A 59 -1.96 -3.04 -12.07
CA ARG A 59 -1.01 -4.12 -12.33
C ARG A 59 -0.34 -4.54 -11.02
N LEU A 60 -0.74 -5.69 -10.47
CA LEU A 60 -0.27 -6.18 -9.17
C LEU A 60 0.92 -7.16 -9.29
N ALA A 61 0.96 -7.96 -10.36
CA ALA A 61 2.09 -8.83 -10.65
C ALA A 61 3.15 -8.10 -11.49
N PRO A 62 4.45 -8.43 -11.35
CA PRO A 62 5.40 -8.13 -12.41
C PRO A 62 4.91 -8.79 -13.71
N GLU A 63 5.05 -8.11 -14.86
CA GLU A 63 4.87 -8.79 -16.15
C GLU A 63 5.93 -9.91 -16.19
N GLU A 64 5.49 -11.13 -16.49
CA GLU A 64 6.40 -12.17 -16.97
C GLU A 64 6.93 -11.64 -18.31
N GLU A 65 8.26 -11.51 -18.44
CA GLU A 65 8.92 -11.26 -19.73
C GLU A 65 8.70 -12.43 -20.70
#